data_AF-A0AAD8Q366-F1
#
_entry.id   AF-A0AAD8Q366-F1
#
_cell.length_a   1.000
_cell.length_b   1.000
_cell.length_c   1.000
_cell.angle_alpha   90.00
_cell.angle_beta   90.00
_cell.angle_gamma   90.00
#
_symmetry.space_group_name_H-M   'P 1'
#
loop_
_entity.id
_entity.type
_entity.pdbx_description
1 polymer ?
#
loop_
_entity_poly.entity_id
_entity_poly.type
_entity_poly.pdbx_seq_one_letter_code
_entity_poly.pdbx_strand_id
1 'polypeptide(L)'
;MDLSPAPGASTAAEVAAAASVDPSLAPDASTAAEVAAAASVDPSLAPDASSSAKAEDERFALLMSIGEECIQTDELRLLLQNKEKAFPICYDGFEPSGRMHIAQGIVKTINVNKMIRAGCKVKIWIADWFAQLNNKMGGDLEKIQTVGRYMIEIWKAAGMDLDGVEFLWSSEEINKRADEYWTLVMDIARRNKVAAAASVDPSLAPDASTAAEVAAAASVDPSLAPDASSSAKAEDERFALLMSIGEECIQTDELRLLLQNKEKAFPICYDGFEPSGRMHIAQGIVKTINVNKMIRAGCKVKIWIADWFAQLNNKMGGDLEKIQTVGRYMIEIWKAAGMDLDGVEFLWSSEEINKRADEYWTLVMDIARRNKVKRITRCCTIMGRADNEELTAAQIFYPCMQCADIFFLKADICQLGMDQRKVNMLAREYCDDIKRKHKPIILSHHMLPGFKEGQEKMSKSDPSSAIFMEDDEAQVNLKIKQAFCPSNIVEGNPCLEYIKYIVFPWFERFEVVRKEKNGCSKTFLSMDDLITDYASGALHPADVKPALAKAINEILKPVRDHFNTSKEAKNLLNTVKMYRVSN
;
A
#
# COMPACT_ATOMS: atom_id res chain seq x y z
N MET A 1 -49.10 34.18 -9.43
CA MET A 1 -49.30 35.41 -10.22
C MET A 1 -48.35 35.28 -11.40
N ASP A 2 -48.74 35.01 -12.65
CA ASP A 2 -50.04 35.02 -13.33
C ASP A 2 -50.03 33.92 -14.42
N LEU A 3 -51.22 33.56 -14.90
CA LEU A 3 -51.63 32.29 -15.52
C LEU A 3 -51.33 32.15 -17.04
N SER A 4 -50.92 30.92 -17.44
CA SER A 4 -51.30 29.99 -18.56
C SER A 4 -52.04 30.48 -19.84
N PRO A 5 -52.25 29.68 -20.94
CA PRO A 5 -52.07 28.22 -21.15
C PRO A 5 -51.55 27.72 -22.55
N ALA A 6 -51.40 26.39 -22.68
CA ALA A 6 -51.12 25.54 -23.87
C ALA A 6 -52.31 25.46 -24.88
N PRO A 7 -52.31 24.75 -26.05
CA PRO A 7 -52.03 23.29 -26.27
C PRO A 7 -51.35 22.99 -27.65
N GLY A 8 -51.08 21.79 -28.19
CA GLY A 8 -51.48 20.40 -27.96
C GLY A 8 -50.78 19.46 -29.00
N ALA A 9 -51.02 18.16 -28.86
CA ALA A 9 -50.29 17.02 -29.44
C ALA A 9 -50.74 16.55 -30.85
N SER A 10 -50.16 15.40 -31.29
CA SER A 10 -50.50 14.48 -32.41
C SER A 10 -49.74 14.73 -33.74
N THR A 11 -49.16 13.76 -34.49
CA THR A 11 -49.28 12.28 -34.59
C THR A 11 -48.12 11.70 -35.42
N ALA A 12 -47.85 10.40 -35.27
CA ALA A 12 -46.98 9.59 -36.14
C ALA A 12 -47.72 9.07 -37.40
N ALA A 13 -47.01 8.81 -38.50
CA ALA A 13 -47.07 7.62 -39.39
C ALA A 13 -46.79 7.91 -40.89
N GLU A 14 -45.91 7.06 -41.46
CA GLU A 14 -45.83 6.59 -42.87
C GLU A 14 -45.45 7.63 -43.95
N VAL A 15 -44.47 7.39 -44.85
CA VAL A 15 -44.46 6.34 -45.88
C VAL A 15 -43.01 5.97 -46.28
N ALA A 16 -42.74 4.67 -46.41
CA ALA A 16 -41.61 4.09 -47.12
C ALA A 16 -42.02 3.71 -48.56
N ALA A 17 -41.17 3.94 -49.56
CA ALA A 17 -41.15 3.14 -50.80
C ALA A 17 -39.86 3.40 -51.62
N ALA A 18 -39.40 2.34 -52.27
CA ALA A 18 -38.05 2.15 -52.81
C ALA A 18 -37.91 2.42 -54.32
N ALA A 19 -36.64 2.59 -54.73
CA ALA A 19 -35.96 2.21 -55.98
C ALA A 19 -36.71 2.15 -57.34
N SER A 20 -36.16 2.81 -58.36
CA SER A 20 -35.89 2.22 -59.68
C SER A 20 -35.01 3.12 -60.54
N VAL A 21 -34.02 2.51 -61.20
CA VAL A 21 -33.23 3.08 -62.31
C VAL A 21 -33.79 2.48 -63.59
N ASP A 22 -34.00 3.29 -64.64
CA ASP A 22 -34.17 2.80 -66.01
C ASP A 22 -33.27 3.59 -66.97
N PRO A 23 -32.46 2.93 -67.82
CA PRO A 23 -31.41 3.54 -68.63
C PRO A 23 -31.87 3.62 -70.10
N SER A 24 -32.27 4.79 -70.56
CA SER A 24 -32.18 5.15 -71.99
C SER A 24 -32.47 6.62 -72.16
N LEU A 25 -31.42 7.40 -72.46
CA LEU A 25 -31.45 8.66 -73.23
C LEU A 25 -30.01 9.20 -73.31
N ALA A 26 -29.26 8.67 -74.27
CA ALA A 26 -28.03 9.30 -74.75
C ALA A 26 -28.39 10.41 -75.75
N PRO A 27 -27.54 11.45 -75.89
CA PRO A 27 -27.18 11.87 -77.23
C PRO A 27 -25.67 12.05 -77.44
N ASP A 28 -25.37 12.11 -78.73
CA ASP A 28 -24.11 11.90 -79.44
C ASP A 28 -23.03 12.99 -79.33
N ALA A 29 -21.79 12.51 -79.42
CA ALA A 29 -20.69 12.94 -80.29
C ALA A 29 -20.80 14.30 -81.02
N SER A 30 -20.51 15.41 -80.32
CA SER A 30 -19.96 16.62 -80.99
C SER A 30 -19.05 17.51 -80.15
N THR A 31 -18.49 17.04 -79.03
CA THR A 31 -17.54 17.82 -78.20
C THR A 31 -16.26 17.08 -77.84
N ALA A 32 -15.92 16.04 -78.61
CA ALA A 32 -14.69 15.25 -78.46
C ALA A 32 -13.44 15.89 -79.13
N ALA A 33 -13.49 17.18 -79.50
CA ALA A 33 -12.39 17.86 -80.18
C ALA A 33 -11.71 19.00 -79.38
N GLU A 34 -12.09 19.23 -78.11
CA GLU A 34 -11.45 20.26 -77.26
C GLU A 34 -10.79 19.73 -75.98
N VAL A 35 -10.62 18.41 -75.82
CA VAL A 35 -10.00 17.82 -74.61
C VAL A 35 -8.70 17.03 -74.90
N ALA A 36 -8.13 17.14 -76.10
CA ALA A 36 -6.98 16.33 -76.52
C ALA A 36 -5.66 17.10 -76.78
N ALA A 37 -5.44 18.26 -76.14
CA ALA A 37 -4.18 18.98 -76.26
C ALA A 37 -3.80 19.77 -74.99
N ALA A 38 -3.56 19.07 -73.88
CA ALA A 38 -2.71 19.54 -72.78
C ALA A 38 -2.34 18.38 -71.84
N ALA A 39 -1.76 17.32 -72.40
CA ALA A 39 -1.10 16.26 -71.62
C ALA A 39 0.39 16.21 -72.01
N SER A 40 1.19 17.03 -71.33
CA SER A 40 2.62 16.79 -71.14
C SER A 40 3.01 17.31 -69.76
N VAL A 41 2.61 16.59 -68.72
CA VAL A 41 3.24 16.75 -67.41
C VAL A 41 4.51 15.90 -67.45
N ASP A 42 5.63 16.60 -67.37
CA ASP A 42 6.99 16.08 -67.27
C ASP A 42 7.09 15.02 -66.15
N PRO A 43 7.69 13.83 -66.38
CA PRO A 43 7.94 12.83 -65.34
C PRO A 43 8.89 13.30 -64.22
N SER A 44 9.39 14.54 -64.26
CA SER A 44 10.33 15.10 -63.28
C SER A 44 9.70 15.71 -62.01
N LEU A 45 8.38 15.81 -61.90
CA LEU A 45 7.73 16.36 -60.70
C LEU A 45 7.54 15.30 -59.61
N ALA A 46 8.64 14.90 -58.99
CA ALA A 46 8.61 14.50 -57.59
C ALA A 46 8.09 15.68 -56.75
N PRO A 47 7.36 15.47 -55.63
CA PRO A 47 6.97 16.56 -54.75
C PRO A 47 8.22 17.35 -54.36
N ASP A 48 8.24 18.63 -54.72
CA ASP A 48 9.41 19.48 -54.60
C ASP A 48 9.84 19.57 -53.13
N ALA A 49 11.02 19.04 -52.80
CA ALA A 49 11.56 19.00 -51.43
C ALA A 49 11.68 20.41 -50.82
N SER A 50 11.67 21.46 -51.65
CA SER A 50 11.63 22.87 -51.24
C SER A 50 10.32 23.26 -50.55
N SER A 51 9.19 22.66 -50.96
CA SER A 51 7.85 22.97 -50.45
C SER A 51 7.58 22.33 -49.08
N SER A 52 8.10 21.11 -48.85
CA SER A 52 8.00 20.44 -47.56
C SER A 52 8.92 21.08 -46.52
N ALA A 53 10.14 21.46 -46.91
CA ALA A 53 11.08 22.15 -46.02
C ALA A 53 10.54 23.52 -45.57
N LYS A 54 9.91 24.27 -46.47
CA LYS A 54 9.28 25.56 -46.14
C LYS A 54 8.09 25.39 -45.19
N ALA A 55 7.27 24.37 -45.38
CA ALA A 55 6.18 24.04 -44.46
C ALA A 55 6.70 23.60 -43.07
N GLU A 56 7.82 22.89 -43.00
CA GLU A 56 8.47 22.51 -41.75
C GLU A 56 9.03 23.72 -40.98
N ASP A 57 9.70 24.64 -41.67
CA ASP A 57 10.22 25.87 -41.06
C ASP A 57 9.08 26.79 -40.55
N GLU A 58 7.95 26.86 -41.26
CA GLU A 58 6.76 27.60 -40.82
C GLU A 58 6.14 26.98 -39.55
N ARG A 59 6.01 25.64 -39.50
CA ARG A 59 5.56 24.92 -38.30
C ARG A 59 6.49 25.16 -37.12
N PHE A 60 7.80 25.06 -37.35
CA PHE A 60 8.82 25.31 -36.33
C PHE A 60 8.76 26.74 -35.80
N ALA A 61 8.72 27.74 -36.68
CA ALA A 61 8.62 29.15 -36.29
C ALA A 61 7.34 29.44 -35.49
N LEU A 62 6.21 28.83 -35.87
CA LEU A 62 4.96 28.99 -35.16
C LEU A 62 5.03 28.44 -33.74
N LEU A 63 5.63 27.25 -33.55
CA LEU A 63 5.83 26.66 -32.22
C LEU A 63 6.83 27.46 -31.37
N MET A 64 7.93 27.93 -31.96
CA MET A 64 8.89 28.80 -31.26
C MET A 64 8.28 30.13 -30.83
N SER A 65 7.20 30.60 -31.48
CA SER A 65 6.48 31.81 -31.08
C SER A 65 5.58 31.64 -29.84
N ILE A 66 5.48 30.44 -29.29
CA ILE A 66 4.62 30.11 -28.14
C ILE A 66 5.39 30.19 -26.83
N GLY A 67 6.56 29.54 -26.78
CA GLY A 67 7.39 29.49 -25.58
C GLY A 67 8.35 30.66 -25.51
N GLU A 68 8.57 31.19 -24.30
CA GLU A 68 9.69 32.11 -24.07
C GLU A 68 11.04 31.39 -24.17
N GLU A 69 11.04 30.07 -23.91
CA GLU A 69 12.20 29.19 -23.98
C GLU A 69 11.82 27.87 -24.66
N CYS A 70 12.75 27.30 -25.43
CA CYS A 70 12.70 25.94 -25.94
C CYS A 70 14.01 25.24 -25.58
N ILE A 71 13.94 24.26 -24.68
CA ILE A 71 15.11 23.43 -24.33
C ILE A 71 15.42 22.53 -25.52
N GLN A 72 16.61 22.71 -26.10
CA GLN A 72 17.10 21.99 -27.28
C GLN A 72 16.21 22.12 -28.53
N THR A 73 16.37 23.24 -29.24
CA THR A 73 15.66 23.52 -30.49
C THR A 73 15.85 22.47 -31.59
N ASP A 74 16.99 21.77 -31.59
CA ASP A 74 17.30 20.74 -32.58
C ASP A 74 16.40 19.51 -32.40
N GLU A 75 16.07 19.14 -31.17
CA GLU A 75 15.13 18.05 -30.88
C GLU A 75 13.73 18.36 -31.40
N LEU A 76 13.29 19.62 -31.27
CA LEU A 76 12.01 20.06 -31.81
C LEU A 76 11.98 19.98 -33.34
N ARG A 77 13.07 20.38 -34.02
CA ARG A 77 13.18 20.21 -35.48
C ARG A 77 13.12 18.74 -35.88
N LEU A 78 13.87 17.88 -35.20
CA LEU A 78 13.86 16.43 -35.45
C LEU A 78 12.47 15.81 -35.23
N LEU A 79 11.74 16.26 -34.20
CA LEU A 79 10.37 15.80 -33.93
C LEU A 79 9.41 16.15 -35.07
N LEU A 80 9.51 17.36 -35.62
CA LEU A 80 8.66 17.82 -36.74
C LEU A 80 8.95 17.09 -38.06
N GLN A 81 10.18 16.59 -38.22
CA GLN A 81 10.63 15.80 -39.37
C GLN A 81 10.31 14.31 -39.24
N ASN A 82 9.96 13.85 -38.03
CA ASN A 82 9.69 12.44 -37.77
C ASN A 82 8.34 12.01 -38.37
N LYS A 83 8.40 11.27 -39.48
CA LYS A 83 7.20 10.76 -40.19
C LYS A 83 6.37 9.76 -39.39
N GLU A 84 6.96 9.06 -38.42
CA GLU A 84 6.23 8.16 -37.52
C GLU A 84 5.40 8.94 -36.48
N LYS A 85 5.73 10.21 -36.25
CA LYS A 85 4.99 11.15 -35.39
C LYS A 85 4.36 12.28 -36.21
N ALA A 86 3.53 11.90 -37.19
CA ALA A 86 2.86 12.84 -38.08
C ALA A 86 2.10 13.98 -37.35
N PHE A 87 1.60 13.71 -36.14
CA PHE A 87 0.95 14.69 -35.26
C PHE A 87 1.59 14.69 -33.87
N PRO A 88 2.61 15.55 -33.62
CA PRO A 88 3.19 15.68 -32.29
C PRO A 88 2.13 16.03 -31.24
N ILE A 89 2.23 15.46 -30.04
CA ILE A 89 1.27 15.69 -28.96
C ILE A 89 1.87 16.70 -27.97
N CYS A 90 1.21 17.83 -27.81
CA CYS A 90 1.47 18.82 -26.75
C CYS A 90 0.54 18.55 -25.56
N TYR A 91 0.96 18.96 -24.37
CA TYR A 91 0.15 18.84 -23.16
C TYR A 91 0.30 20.08 -22.27
N ASP A 92 -0.77 20.44 -21.56
CA ASP A 92 -0.74 21.38 -20.45
C ASP A 92 -1.74 20.97 -19.37
N GLY A 93 -1.43 21.25 -18.09
CA GLY A 93 -2.19 20.81 -16.93
C GLY A 93 -2.77 21.97 -16.12
N PHE A 94 -4.00 21.82 -15.66
CA PHE A 94 -4.73 22.85 -14.93
C PHE A 94 -5.40 22.30 -13.68
N GLU A 95 -5.05 22.85 -12.52
CA GLU A 95 -5.76 22.60 -11.27
C GLU A 95 -7.10 23.39 -11.24
N PRO A 96 -8.26 22.72 -11.20
CA PRO A 96 -9.53 23.41 -11.04
C PRO A 96 -9.64 23.98 -9.62
N SER A 97 -9.39 25.28 -9.48
CA SER A 97 -9.19 25.92 -8.18
C SER A 97 -10.04 27.17 -7.94
N GLY A 98 -10.81 27.62 -8.95
CA GLY A 98 -11.69 28.77 -8.85
C GLY A 98 -12.04 29.36 -10.20
N ARG A 99 -12.32 30.67 -10.22
CA ARG A 99 -12.58 31.42 -11.46
C ARG A 99 -11.33 31.40 -12.34
N MET A 100 -11.53 31.17 -13.63
CA MET A 100 -10.41 31.07 -14.56
C MET A 100 -9.80 32.45 -14.83
N HIS A 101 -8.49 32.56 -14.73
CA HIS A 101 -7.76 33.79 -15.05
C HIS A 101 -7.62 33.98 -16.57
N ILE A 102 -7.45 35.23 -17.04
CA ILE A 102 -7.32 35.54 -18.47
C ILE A 102 -6.17 34.79 -19.15
N ALA A 103 -5.06 34.55 -18.42
CA ALA A 103 -3.93 33.79 -18.91
C ALA A 103 -4.29 32.31 -19.16
N GLN A 104 -5.07 31.71 -18.26
CA GLN A 104 -5.54 30.34 -18.40
C GLN A 104 -6.60 30.22 -19.50
N GLY A 105 -7.42 31.24 -19.72
CA GLY A 105 -8.44 31.27 -20.78
C GLY A 105 -7.92 31.69 -22.14
N ILE A 106 -7.84 33.00 -22.36
CA ILE A 106 -7.60 33.61 -23.68
C ILE A 106 -6.18 33.33 -24.17
N VAL A 107 -5.16 33.60 -23.34
CA VAL A 107 -3.77 33.42 -23.76
C VAL A 107 -3.49 31.95 -24.07
N LYS A 108 -4.01 31.04 -23.25
CA LYS A 108 -3.89 29.60 -23.51
C LYS A 108 -4.57 29.20 -24.81
N THR A 109 -5.79 29.69 -25.05
CA THR A 109 -6.52 29.42 -26.30
C THR A 109 -5.73 29.85 -27.53
N ILE A 110 -5.13 31.05 -27.51
CA ILE A 110 -4.27 31.53 -28.61
C ILE A 110 -3.10 30.56 -28.86
N ASN A 111 -2.42 30.14 -27.79
CA ASN A 111 -1.27 29.25 -27.89
C ASN A 111 -1.65 27.84 -28.38
N VAL A 112 -2.75 27.28 -27.87
CA VAL A 112 -3.29 25.98 -28.33
C VAL A 112 -3.64 26.03 -29.82
N ASN A 113 -4.32 27.09 -30.28
CA ASN A 113 -4.65 27.25 -31.68
C ASN A 113 -3.40 27.44 -32.57
N LYS A 114 -2.31 28.01 -32.06
CA LYS A 114 -1.01 28.02 -32.76
C LYS A 114 -0.42 26.61 -32.87
N MET A 115 -0.46 25.81 -31.80
CA MET A 115 0.02 24.41 -31.83
C MET A 115 -0.74 23.58 -32.85
N ILE A 116 -2.07 23.71 -32.90
CA ILE A 116 -2.91 22.94 -33.82
C ILE A 116 -2.66 23.34 -35.27
N ARG A 117 -2.51 24.65 -35.55
CA ARG A 117 -2.08 25.13 -36.88
C ARG A 117 -0.67 24.67 -37.27
N ALA A 118 0.21 24.42 -36.30
CA ALA A 118 1.51 23.80 -36.53
C ALA A 118 1.42 22.26 -36.73
N GLY A 119 0.22 21.68 -36.74
CA GLY A 119 -0.02 20.25 -36.96
C GLY A 119 0.13 19.40 -35.69
N CYS A 120 0.07 19.99 -34.50
CA CYS A 120 0.08 19.25 -33.24
C CYS A 120 -1.33 18.85 -32.81
N LYS A 121 -1.43 17.78 -32.02
CA LYS A 121 -2.59 17.51 -31.15
C LYS A 121 -2.29 18.01 -29.75
N VAL A 122 -3.30 18.47 -29.02
CA VAL A 122 -3.12 19.05 -27.68
C VAL A 122 -3.98 18.30 -26.67
N LYS A 123 -3.37 17.88 -25.57
CA LYS A 123 -4.06 17.29 -24.42
C LYS A 123 -4.15 18.32 -23.30
N ILE A 124 -5.37 18.68 -22.90
CA ILE A 124 -5.60 19.52 -21.73
C ILE A 124 -5.92 18.61 -20.56
N TRP A 125 -5.00 18.56 -19.60
CA TRP A 125 -5.09 17.73 -18.41
C TRP A 125 -5.82 18.49 -17.30
N ILE A 126 -7.07 18.13 -17.07
CA ILE A 126 -7.88 18.63 -15.96
C ILE A 126 -7.40 17.91 -14.69
N ALA A 127 -6.53 18.58 -13.94
CA ALA A 127 -5.78 18.03 -12.83
C ALA A 127 -6.60 18.02 -11.54
N ASP A 128 -7.75 17.35 -11.55
CA ASP A 128 -8.72 17.29 -10.44
C ASP A 128 -8.15 16.63 -9.18
N TRP A 129 -7.48 15.49 -9.29
CA TRP A 129 -6.78 14.87 -8.15
C TRP A 129 -5.61 15.71 -7.62
N PHE A 130 -4.91 16.43 -8.50
CA PHE A 130 -3.82 17.32 -8.10
C PHE A 130 -4.36 18.54 -7.34
N ALA A 131 -5.47 19.11 -7.80
CA ALA A 131 -6.17 20.18 -7.08
C ALA A 131 -6.66 19.69 -5.71
N GLN A 132 -7.15 18.45 -5.62
CA GLN A 132 -7.56 17.85 -4.35
C GLN A 132 -6.38 17.70 -3.39
N LEU A 133 -5.26 17.15 -3.87
CA LEU A 133 -4.02 17.00 -3.11
C LEU A 133 -3.49 18.36 -2.62
N ASN A 134 -3.58 19.40 -3.46
CA ASN A 134 -3.22 20.78 -3.15
C ASN A 134 -4.31 21.53 -2.34
N ASN A 135 -5.25 20.79 -1.75
CA ASN A 135 -6.31 21.28 -0.87
C ASN A 135 -7.20 22.40 -1.49
N LYS A 136 -7.30 22.46 -2.81
CA LYS A 136 -8.20 23.41 -3.48
C LYS A 136 -9.64 23.06 -3.15
N MET A 137 -10.48 24.08 -2.98
CA MET A 137 -11.89 23.89 -2.60
C MET A 137 -12.08 23.06 -1.31
N GLY A 138 -11.10 23.04 -0.40
CA GLY A 138 -11.11 22.21 0.82
C GLY A 138 -10.87 20.71 0.56
N GLY A 139 -10.38 20.36 -0.63
CA GLY A 139 -10.22 18.98 -1.11
C GLY A 139 -11.53 18.27 -1.45
N ASP A 140 -12.59 19.04 -1.68
CA ASP A 140 -13.88 18.54 -2.15
C ASP A 140 -13.83 18.27 -3.66
N LEU A 141 -13.72 17.00 -4.03
CA LEU A 141 -13.54 16.57 -5.41
C LEU A 141 -14.73 16.95 -6.30
N GLU A 142 -15.96 16.92 -5.78
CA GLU A 142 -17.15 17.26 -6.57
C GLU A 142 -17.16 18.75 -6.92
N LYS A 143 -16.77 19.61 -5.98
CA LYS A 143 -16.57 21.04 -6.24
C LYS A 143 -15.46 21.28 -7.25
N ILE A 144 -14.32 20.59 -7.12
CA ILE A 144 -13.19 20.68 -8.06
C ILE A 144 -13.64 20.28 -9.47
N GLN A 145 -14.34 19.16 -9.62
CA GLN A 145 -14.83 18.70 -10.91
C GLN A 145 -15.87 19.63 -11.51
N THR A 146 -16.70 20.27 -10.69
CA THR A 146 -17.61 21.32 -11.16
C THR A 146 -16.84 22.51 -11.73
N VAL A 147 -15.76 22.94 -11.06
CA VAL A 147 -14.87 24.00 -11.57
C VAL A 147 -14.17 23.56 -12.86
N GLY A 148 -13.73 22.30 -12.97
CA GLY A 148 -13.09 21.80 -14.19
C GLY A 148 -14.03 21.82 -15.40
N ARG A 149 -15.29 21.42 -15.22
CA ARG A 149 -16.33 21.55 -16.26
C ARG A 149 -16.55 23.00 -16.66
N TYR A 150 -16.60 23.91 -15.69
CA TYR A 150 -16.66 25.36 -15.93
C TYR A 150 -15.48 25.87 -16.76
N MET A 151 -14.25 25.42 -16.49
CA MET A 151 -13.06 25.80 -17.28
C MET A 151 -13.16 25.34 -18.73
N ILE A 152 -13.61 24.09 -18.95
CA ILE A 152 -13.85 23.53 -20.30
C ILE A 152 -14.82 24.40 -21.10
N GLU A 153 -15.95 24.81 -20.51
CA GLU A 153 -16.92 25.65 -21.20
C GLU A 153 -16.36 27.03 -21.58
N ILE A 154 -15.45 27.59 -20.77
CA ILE A 154 -14.82 28.87 -21.13
C ILE A 154 -13.82 28.69 -22.29
N TRP A 155 -13.04 27.61 -22.33
CA TRP A 155 -12.14 27.36 -23.45
C TRP A 155 -12.90 27.17 -24.76
N LYS A 156 -14.03 26.45 -24.72
CA LYS A 156 -14.94 26.34 -25.88
C LYS A 156 -15.42 27.73 -26.32
N ALA A 157 -15.89 28.54 -25.38
CA ALA A 157 -16.37 29.89 -25.67
C ALA A 157 -15.26 30.87 -26.12
N ALA A 158 -14.01 30.65 -25.71
CA ALA A 158 -12.86 31.45 -26.10
C ALA A 158 -12.38 31.18 -27.54
N GLY A 159 -12.98 30.21 -28.25
CA GLY A 159 -12.64 29.87 -29.62
C GLY A 159 -11.44 28.92 -29.73
N MET A 160 -11.27 28.02 -28.75
CA MET A 160 -10.28 26.95 -28.84
C MET A 160 -10.66 25.95 -29.95
N ASP A 161 -9.70 25.62 -30.81
CA ASP A 161 -9.89 24.66 -31.90
C ASP A 161 -10.02 23.24 -31.33
N LEU A 162 -11.25 22.77 -31.21
CA LEU A 162 -11.57 21.52 -30.51
C LEU A 162 -11.20 20.27 -31.32
N ASP A 163 -11.03 20.36 -32.64
CA ASP A 163 -10.67 19.21 -33.49
C ASP A 163 -9.24 18.71 -33.20
N GLY A 164 -8.40 19.61 -32.68
CA GLY A 164 -7.04 19.33 -32.23
C GLY A 164 -6.90 19.07 -30.74
N VAL A 165 -7.95 19.20 -29.92
CA VAL A 165 -7.87 19.17 -28.45
C VAL A 165 -8.59 17.98 -27.85
N GLU A 166 -7.92 17.32 -26.90
CA GLU A 166 -8.50 16.30 -26.03
C GLU A 166 -8.48 16.79 -24.58
N PHE A 167 -9.65 16.89 -23.94
CA PHE A 167 -9.75 17.18 -22.51
C PHE A 167 -9.72 15.87 -21.72
N LEU A 168 -8.75 15.73 -20.83
CA LEU A 168 -8.53 14.52 -20.05
C LEU A 168 -8.63 14.83 -18.56
N TRP A 169 -9.45 14.07 -17.85
CA TRP A 169 -9.57 14.17 -16.40
C TRP A 169 -8.52 13.30 -15.72
N SER A 170 -7.77 13.88 -14.79
CA SER A 170 -6.65 13.18 -14.18
C SER A 170 -7.08 11.93 -13.42
N SER A 171 -8.17 12.04 -12.65
CA SER A 171 -8.77 10.91 -11.94
C SER A 171 -9.20 9.77 -12.86
N GLU A 172 -9.86 10.09 -13.97
CA GLU A 172 -10.34 9.08 -14.91
C GLU A 172 -9.18 8.38 -15.65
N GLU A 173 -8.23 9.15 -16.16
CA GLU A 173 -7.13 8.62 -16.96
C GLU A 173 -6.13 7.81 -16.14
N ILE A 174 -5.88 8.22 -14.89
CA ILE A 174 -5.03 7.46 -13.98
C ILE A 174 -5.71 6.14 -13.61
N ASN A 175 -7.02 6.15 -13.30
CA ASN A 175 -7.73 4.92 -12.94
C ASN A 175 -7.85 3.93 -14.10
N LYS A 176 -7.99 4.39 -15.34
CA LYS A 176 -8.01 3.51 -16.53
C LYS A 176 -6.72 2.70 -16.69
N ARG A 177 -5.60 3.20 -16.16
CA ARG A 177 -4.25 2.62 -16.30
C ARG A 177 -3.53 2.64 -14.94
N ALA A 178 -4.24 2.23 -13.90
CA ALA A 178 -3.76 2.38 -12.52
C ALA A 178 -2.46 1.61 -12.27
N ASP A 179 -2.36 0.40 -12.80
CA ASP A 179 -1.18 -0.45 -12.70
C ASP A 179 0.05 0.20 -13.35
N GLU A 180 -0.06 0.69 -14.58
CA GLU A 180 1.02 1.41 -15.27
C GLU A 180 1.38 2.70 -14.55
N TYR A 181 0.38 3.54 -14.23
CA TYR A 181 0.61 4.86 -13.68
C TYR A 181 1.25 4.80 -12.29
N TRP A 182 0.69 4.00 -11.37
CA TRP A 182 1.19 3.93 -10.01
C TRP A 182 2.53 3.21 -9.93
N THR A 183 2.77 2.20 -10.77
CA THR A 183 4.11 1.59 -10.87
C THR A 183 5.16 2.62 -11.30
N LEU A 184 4.85 3.46 -12.28
CA LEU A 184 5.74 4.54 -12.71
C LEU A 184 5.97 5.57 -11.60
N VAL A 185 4.91 6.03 -10.91
CA VAL A 185 5.02 6.99 -9.80
C VAL A 185 5.91 6.42 -8.69
N MET A 186 5.72 5.16 -8.31
CA MET A 186 6.52 4.51 -7.28
C MET A 186 7.99 4.34 -7.68
N ASP A 187 8.28 4.00 -8.94
CA ASP A 187 9.66 3.92 -9.42
C ASP A 187 10.35 5.28 -9.46
N ILE A 188 9.64 6.34 -9.90
CA ILE A 188 10.13 7.72 -9.81
C ILE A 188 10.40 8.07 -8.33
N ALA A 189 9.45 7.82 -7.43
CA ALA A 189 9.59 8.16 -6.01
C ALA A 189 10.75 7.43 -5.32
N ARG A 190 11.04 6.19 -5.75
CA ARG A 190 12.16 5.38 -5.22
C ARG A 190 13.52 5.87 -5.70
N ARG A 191 13.61 6.43 -6.91
CA ARG A 191 14.87 6.92 -7.49
C ARG A 191 15.22 8.35 -7.07
N ASN A 192 14.29 9.07 -6.45
CA ASN A 192 14.48 10.46 -6.04
C ASN A 192 14.63 10.58 -4.52
N LYS A 193 15.78 11.11 -4.09
CA LYS A 193 16.09 11.41 -2.69
C LYS A 193 15.45 12.74 -2.29
N VAL A 194 14.98 12.82 -1.05
CA VAL A 194 14.46 14.05 -0.46
C VAL A 194 15.51 14.60 0.49
N ALA A 195 15.96 15.83 0.23
CA ALA A 195 16.87 16.53 1.13
C ALA A 195 16.22 16.63 2.52
N ALA A 196 16.94 16.23 3.57
CA ALA A 196 16.43 16.26 4.94
C ALA A 196 15.94 17.68 5.30
N ALA A 197 14.66 17.80 5.63
CA ALA A 197 14.11 19.06 6.10
C ALA A 197 14.83 19.46 7.39
N ALA A 198 15.44 20.66 7.38
CA ALA A 198 16.20 21.20 8.52
C ALA A 198 15.41 21.06 9.83
N SER A 199 16.03 20.44 10.82
CA SER A 199 15.48 20.22 12.15
C SER A 199 15.14 21.54 12.83
N VAL A 200 13.86 21.81 13.04
CA VAL A 200 13.42 22.85 13.99
C VAL A 200 13.50 22.30 15.41
N ASP A 201 14.20 23.07 16.26
CA ASP A 201 14.49 22.90 17.67
C ASP A 201 13.32 22.28 18.49
N PRO A 202 13.56 21.19 19.24
CA PRO A 202 12.57 20.56 20.12
C PRO A 202 12.10 21.41 21.32
N SER A 203 12.72 22.56 21.59
CA SER A 203 12.47 23.37 22.81
C SER A 203 11.14 24.14 22.87
N LEU A 204 10.27 24.03 21.85
CA LEU A 204 9.05 24.87 21.71
C LEU A 204 7.71 24.11 21.75
N ALA A 205 7.61 22.97 22.43
CA ALA A 205 6.33 22.33 22.73
C ALA A 205 5.81 22.77 24.11
N PRO A 206 4.55 23.24 24.25
CA PRO A 206 4.00 23.56 25.56
C PRO A 206 3.60 22.29 26.32
N ASP A 207 3.92 22.29 27.62
CA ASP A 207 3.51 21.29 28.61
C ASP A 207 1.98 21.20 28.74
N ALA A 208 1.46 19.98 28.77
CA ALA A 208 0.10 19.70 29.23
C ALA A 208 0.17 18.65 30.34
N SER A 209 0.04 19.13 31.59
CA SER A 209 -0.21 18.29 32.76
C SER A 209 -1.40 18.84 33.55
N THR A 210 -2.08 17.93 34.26
CA THR A 210 -3.24 18.08 35.18
C THR A 210 -4.63 18.08 34.48
N ALA A 211 -5.66 17.33 34.91
CA ALA A 211 -5.86 16.45 36.06
C ALA A 211 -7.01 15.43 35.80
N ALA A 212 -6.95 14.27 36.48
CA ALA A 212 -8.10 13.44 36.89
C ALA A 212 -8.83 14.15 38.05
N GLU A 213 -10.07 13.90 38.50
CA GLU A 213 -11.03 12.78 38.52
C GLU A 213 -12.45 13.39 38.67
N VAL A 214 -13.54 12.62 38.45
CA VAL A 214 -14.61 12.35 39.46
C VAL A 214 -15.40 11.11 38.98
N ALA A 215 -15.50 10.11 39.86
CA ALA A 215 -16.45 9.00 39.79
C ALA A 215 -17.65 9.26 40.73
N ALA A 216 -18.86 8.84 40.34
CA ALA A 216 -19.93 8.53 41.30
C ALA A 216 -20.96 7.55 40.68
N ALA A 217 -21.42 6.66 41.54
CA ALA A 217 -22.07 5.39 41.27
C ALA A 217 -23.56 5.44 40.93
N ALA A 218 -24.06 4.39 40.27
CA ALA A 218 -25.45 3.97 40.35
C ALA A 218 -25.52 2.44 40.56
N SER A 219 -26.03 2.03 41.72
CA SER A 219 -26.37 0.66 42.08
C SER A 219 -27.61 0.19 41.31
N VAL A 220 -27.58 -1.00 40.73
CA VAL A 220 -28.78 -1.67 40.19
C VAL A 220 -28.92 -3.06 40.83
N ASP A 221 -30.14 -3.26 41.31
CA ASP A 221 -30.74 -4.43 41.95
C ASP A 221 -30.67 -5.70 41.09
N PRO A 222 -30.20 -6.86 41.61
CA PRO A 222 -30.16 -8.09 40.85
C PRO A 222 -31.44 -8.91 41.08
N SER A 223 -32.44 -8.75 40.22
CA SER A 223 -33.41 -9.83 40.04
C SER A 223 -33.96 -9.91 38.62
N LEU A 224 -33.95 -11.15 38.10
CA LEU A 224 -34.64 -11.69 36.92
C LEU A 224 -33.96 -11.57 35.55
N ALA A 225 -33.21 -12.62 35.16
CA ALA A 225 -33.50 -13.42 33.95
C ALA A 225 -32.48 -14.58 33.77
N PRO A 226 -32.91 -15.79 33.38
CA PRO A 226 -32.00 -16.86 32.99
C PRO A 226 -31.44 -16.62 31.56
N ASP A 227 -30.31 -17.25 31.25
CA ASP A 227 -29.54 -17.28 29.97
C ASP A 227 -28.47 -16.19 29.68
N ALA A 228 -28.21 -15.23 30.58
CA ALA A 228 -27.12 -14.24 30.40
C ALA A 228 -25.69 -14.74 30.77
N SER A 229 -25.57 -15.84 31.52
CA SER A 229 -24.27 -16.24 32.13
C SER A 229 -23.33 -17.00 31.19
N SER A 230 -23.83 -17.56 30.08
CA SER A 230 -23.01 -18.33 29.13
C SER A 230 -22.38 -17.44 28.06
N SER A 231 -23.12 -16.43 27.57
CA SER A 231 -22.61 -15.47 26.57
C SER A 231 -21.56 -14.52 27.16
N ALA A 232 -21.76 -14.04 28.39
CA ALA A 232 -20.79 -13.17 29.07
C ALA A 232 -19.46 -13.90 29.34
N LYS A 233 -19.51 -15.19 29.73
CA LYS A 233 -18.32 -16.02 29.89
C LYS A 233 -17.57 -16.23 28.58
N ALA A 234 -18.29 -16.48 27.49
CA ALA A 234 -17.68 -16.62 26.16
C ALA A 234 -17.04 -15.32 25.68
N GLU A 235 -17.64 -14.16 25.95
CA GLU A 235 -17.05 -12.84 25.63
C GLU A 235 -15.78 -12.57 26.43
N ASP A 236 -15.78 -12.86 27.74
CA ASP A 236 -14.61 -12.70 28.60
C ASP A 236 -13.48 -13.65 28.20
N GLU A 237 -13.79 -14.89 27.78
CA GLU A 237 -12.80 -15.84 27.24
C GLU A 237 -12.18 -15.35 25.92
N ARG A 238 -12.99 -14.84 24.98
CA ARG A 238 -12.49 -14.23 23.73
C ARG A 238 -11.60 -13.04 24.02
N PHE A 239 -12.02 -12.17 24.92
CA PHE A 239 -11.27 -10.99 25.34
C PHE A 239 -9.93 -11.38 25.99
N ALA A 240 -9.93 -12.32 26.94
CA ALA A 240 -8.71 -12.80 27.58
C ALA A 240 -7.75 -13.44 26.57
N LEU A 241 -8.27 -14.20 25.60
CA LEU A 241 -7.46 -14.83 24.56
C LEU A 241 -6.77 -13.79 23.66
N LEU A 242 -7.49 -12.74 23.25
CA LEU A 242 -6.92 -11.64 22.46
C LEU A 242 -5.91 -10.82 23.28
N MET A 243 -6.24 -10.49 24.53
CA MET A 243 -5.31 -9.77 25.42
C MET A 243 -4.02 -10.55 25.69
N SER A 244 -4.06 -11.89 25.65
CA SER A 244 -2.86 -12.72 25.77
C SER A 244 -1.87 -12.63 24.59
N ILE A 245 -2.26 -11.96 23.49
CA ILE A 245 -1.42 -11.73 22.31
C ILE A 245 -0.62 -10.43 22.45
N GLY A 246 -1.27 -9.38 22.95
CA GLY A 246 -0.73 -8.03 22.97
C GLY A 246 0.20 -7.79 24.16
N GLU A 247 1.33 -7.14 23.89
CA GLU A 247 2.08 -6.41 24.92
C GLU A 247 1.38 -5.10 25.27
N GLU A 248 0.71 -4.48 24.29
CA GLU A 248 -0.08 -3.26 24.47
C GLU A 248 -1.40 -3.35 23.71
N CYS A 249 -2.48 -2.83 24.31
CA CYS A 249 -3.80 -2.70 23.69
C CYS A 249 -4.30 -1.24 23.77
N ILE A 250 -4.60 -0.64 22.61
CA ILE A 250 -5.14 0.73 22.49
C ILE A 250 -6.48 0.69 21.73
N GLN A 251 -7.63 0.82 22.38
CA GLN A 251 -7.85 0.83 23.82
C GLN A 251 -8.58 -0.44 24.27
N THR A 252 -8.25 -0.91 25.47
CA THR A 252 -8.84 -2.11 26.08
C THR A 252 -10.37 -2.07 26.15
N ASP A 253 -10.94 -0.91 26.48
CA ASP A 253 -12.41 -0.73 26.53
C ASP A 253 -13.05 -0.81 25.14
N GLU A 254 -12.37 -0.26 24.12
CA GLU A 254 -12.83 -0.33 22.73
C GLU A 254 -12.82 -1.78 22.22
N LEU A 255 -11.83 -2.58 22.64
CA LEU A 255 -11.80 -4.02 22.34
C LEU A 255 -12.99 -4.75 22.96
N ARG A 256 -13.29 -4.48 24.24
CA ARG A 256 -14.46 -5.09 24.91
C ARG A 256 -15.77 -4.69 24.20
N LEU A 257 -15.92 -3.41 23.85
CA LEU A 257 -17.08 -2.92 23.10
C LEU A 257 -17.19 -3.53 21.70
N LEU A 258 -16.07 -3.75 21.01
CA LEU A 258 -16.05 -4.42 19.70
C LEU A 258 -16.56 -5.86 19.81
N LEU A 259 -16.13 -6.61 20.81
CA LEU A 259 -16.53 -8.01 21.00
C LEU A 259 -18.01 -8.17 21.37
N GLN A 260 -18.60 -7.14 22.00
CA GLN A 260 -20.02 -7.04 22.34
C GLN A 260 -20.89 -6.59 21.15
N ASN A 261 -20.28 -6.05 20.08
CA ASN A 261 -21.02 -5.54 18.94
C ASN A 261 -21.50 -6.69 18.04
N LYS A 262 -22.80 -6.96 18.06
CA LYS A 262 -23.44 -8.02 17.25
C LYS A 262 -23.33 -7.80 15.74
N GLU A 263 -23.18 -6.56 15.27
CA GLU A 263 -22.94 -6.26 13.84
C GLU A 263 -21.52 -6.66 13.41
N LYS A 264 -20.61 -6.84 14.37
CA LYS A 264 -19.22 -7.26 14.18
C LYS A 264 -18.99 -8.66 14.75
N ALA A 265 -19.85 -9.59 14.35
CA ALA A 265 -19.77 -11.00 14.78
C ALA A 265 -18.37 -11.63 14.55
N PHE A 266 -17.69 -11.23 13.47
CA PHE A 266 -16.33 -11.66 13.15
C PHE A 266 -15.42 -10.44 12.95
N PRO A 267 -14.79 -9.91 14.01
CA PRO A 267 -13.85 -8.82 13.90
C PRO A 267 -12.71 -9.14 12.93
N ILE A 268 -12.28 -8.15 12.14
CA ILE A 268 -11.19 -8.31 11.18
C ILE A 268 -9.88 -7.87 11.82
N CYS A 269 -8.96 -8.80 12.01
CA CYS A 269 -7.57 -8.52 12.37
C CYS A 269 -6.71 -8.46 11.11
N TYR A 270 -5.63 -7.66 11.12
CA TYR A 270 -4.61 -7.76 10.07
C TYR A 270 -3.19 -7.60 10.61
N ASP A 271 -2.24 -8.19 9.87
CA ASP A 271 -0.81 -7.92 9.98
C ASP A 271 -0.17 -7.91 8.58
N GLY A 272 0.86 -7.09 8.39
CA GLY A 272 1.53 -6.88 7.11
C GLY A 272 3.00 -7.27 7.14
N PHE A 273 3.48 -7.88 6.06
CA PHE A 273 4.84 -8.40 5.96
C PHE A 273 5.52 -7.99 4.66
N GLU A 274 6.66 -7.29 4.77
CA GLU A 274 7.56 -7.07 3.64
C GLU A 274 8.25 -8.40 3.23
N PRO A 275 8.09 -8.87 1.99
CA PRO A 275 8.82 -10.04 1.50
C PRO A 275 10.30 -9.70 1.20
N SER A 276 11.11 -9.71 2.25
CA SER A 276 12.49 -9.17 2.24
C SER A 276 13.60 -10.22 2.45
N GLY A 277 13.26 -11.51 2.46
CA GLY A 277 14.23 -12.61 2.50
C GLY A 277 13.72 -13.80 3.28
N ARG A 278 14.66 -14.57 3.84
CA ARG A 278 14.34 -15.69 4.73
C ARG A 278 13.48 -15.21 5.90
N MET A 279 12.50 -16.02 6.29
CA MET A 279 11.58 -15.72 7.38
C MET A 279 12.20 -16.19 8.70
N HIS A 280 12.26 -15.31 9.71
CA HIS A 280 12.69 -15.68 11.05
C HIS A 280 11.53 -16.21 11.90
N ILE A 281 11.84 -16.89 13.00
CA ILE A 281 10.87 -17.64 13.80
C ILE A 281 9.69 -16.80 14.35
N ALA A 282 9.92 -15.52 14.67
CA ALA A 282 8.83 -14.64 15.08
C ALA A 282 7.81 -14.36 13.96
N GLN A 283 8.26 -14.21 12.71
CA GLN A 283 7.38 -14.02 11.56
C GLN A 283 6.59 -15.29 11.21
N GLY A 284 7.15 -16.47 11.49
CA GLY A 284 6.49 -17.75 11.22
C GLY A 284 5.71 -18.30 12.41
N ILE A 285 6.40 -18.84 13.42
CA ILE A 285 5.79 -19.55 14.56
C ILE A 285 5.02 -18.60 15.48
N VAL A 286 5.62 -17.51 15.95
CA VAL A 286 4.92 -16.58 16.87
C VAL A 286 3.69 -15.99 16.19
N LYS A 287 3.80 -15.62 14.91
CA LYS A 287 2.65 -15.18 14.13
C LYS A 287 1.58 -16.25 14.01
N THR A 288 1.95 -17.49 13.71
CA THR A 288 1.01 -18.62 13.64
C THR A 288 0.26 -18.83 14.95
N ILE A 289 0.96 -18.80 16.09
CA ILE A 289 0.35 -18.88 17.43
C ILE A 289 -0.68 -17.76 17.62
N ASN A 290 -0.29 -16.51 17.32
CA ASN A 290 -1.16 -15.35 17.51
C ASN A 290 -2.38 -15.39 16.58
N VAL A 291 -2.20 -15.78 15.32
CA VAL A 291 -3.29 -15.94 14.35
C VAL A 291 -4.27 -17.01 14.80
N ASN A 292 -3.79 -18.18 15.23
CA ASN A 292 -4.66 -19.25 15.71
C ASN A 292 -5.42 -18.82 16.98
N LYS A 293 -4.80 -18.03 17.88
CA LYS A 293 -5.51 -17.42 19.02
C LYS A 293 -6.62 -16.47 18.56
N MET A 294 -6.36 -15.60 17.58
CA MET A 294 -7.38 -14.68 17.04
C MET A 294 -8.56 -15.44 16.41
N ILE A 295 -8.29 -16.49 15.66
CA ILE A 295 -9.34 -17.30 15.02
C ILE A 295 -10.17 -18.05 16.06
N ARG A 296 -9.53 -18.63 17.08
CA ARG A 296 -10.24 -19.21 18.23
C ARG A 296 -11.07 -18.18 19.02
N ALA A 297 -10.64 -16.91 19.03
CA ALA A 297 -11.43 -15.80 19.58
C ALA A 297 -12.55 -15.32 18.64
N GLY A 298 -12.78 -15.99 17.51
CA GLY A 298 -13.84 -15.67 16.55
C GLY A 298 -13.51 -14.53 15.59
N CYS A 299 -12.24 -14.16 15.42
CA CYS A 299 -11.83 -13.15 14.44
C CYS A 299 -11.57 -13.78 13.06
N LYS A 300 -11.65 -12.96 12.00
CA LYS A 300 -11.05 -13.24 10.70
C LYS A 300 -9.72 -12.50 10.60
N VAL A 301 -8.73 -13.10 9.94
CA VAL A 301 -7.38 -12.55 9.88
C VAL A 301 -6.97 -12.34 8.43
N LYS A 302 -6.52 -11.12 8.11
CA LYS A 302 -5.90 -10.79 6.83
C LYS A 302 -4.39 -10.73 7.00
N ILE A 303 -3.67 -11.52 6.21
CA ILE A 303 -2.21 -11.47 6.11
C ILE A 303 -1.89 -10.68 4.84
N TRP A 304 -1.37 -9.46 5.03
CA TRP A 304 -1.04 -8.54 3.96
C TRP A 304 0.39 -8.76 3.47
N ILE A 305 0.52 -9.36 2.29
CA ILE A 305 1.80 -9.55 1.60
C ILE A 305 2.17 -8.24 0.94
N ALA A 306 2.99 -7.46 1.65
CA ALA A 306 3.29 -6.07 1.36
C ALA A 306 4.40 -5.97 0.29
N ASP A 307 4.14 -6.48 -0.91
CA ASP A 307 5.09 -6.56 -2.01
C ASP A 307 5.47 -5.18 -2.60
N TRP A 308 4.50 -4.28 -2.81
CA TRP A 308 4.81 -2.89 -3.16
C TRP A 308 5.58 -2.17 -2.06
N PHE A 309 5.23 -2.40 -0.79
CA PHE A 309 5.93 -1.82 0.34
C PHE A 309 7.39 -2.29 0.41
N ALA A 310 7.65 -3.59 0.22
CA ALA A 310 9.00 -4.12 0.13
C ALA A 310 9.78 -3.48 -1.04
N GLN A 311 9.13 -3.24 -2.18
CA GLN A 311 9.74 -2.55 -3.31
C GLN A 311 10.08 -1.09 -2.98
N LEU A 312 9.18 -0.36 -2.32
CA LEU A 312 9.39 1.02 -1.88
C LEU A 312 10.53 1.14 -0.86
N ASN A 313 10.68 0.14 0.01
CA ASN A 313 11.79 0.06 0.96
C ASN A 313 13.05 -0.63 0.37
N ASN A 314 13.11 -0.76 -0.96
CA ASN A 314 14.24 -1.27 -1.74
C ASN A 314 14.72 -2.68 -1.34
N LYS A 315 13.81 -3.52 -0.85
CA LYS A 315 14.10 -4.93 -0.54
C LYS A 315 14.27 -5.71 -1.84
N MET A 316 15.16 -6.71 -1.84
CA MET A 316 15.57 -7.45 -3.04
C MET A 316 16.04 -6.55 -4.21
N GLY A 317 16.62 -5.39 -3.89
CA GLY A 317 17.02 -4.39 -4.89
C GLY A 317 15.86 -3.69 -5.61
N GLY A 318 14.64 -3.76 -5.07
CA GLY A 318 13.43 -3.22 -5.68
C GLY A 318 12.85 -4.10 -6.81
N ASP A 319 13.33 -5.33 -6.94
CA ASP A 319 12.87 -6.30 -7.94
C ASP A 319 11.57 -6.98 -7.47
N LEU A 320 10.44 -6.58 -8.07
CA LEU A 320 9.11 -7.04 -7.67
C LEU A 320 8.93 -8.56 -7.87
N GLU A 321 9.52 -9.15 -8.91
CA GLU A 321 9.40 -10.60 -9.15
C GLU A 321 10.11 -11.40 -8.07
N LYS A 322 11.30 -10.94 -7.63
CA LYS A 322 12.01 -11.54 -6.49
C LYS A 322 11.20 -11.38 -5.21
N ILE A 323 10.65 -10.19 -4.95
CA ILE A 323 9.81 -9.91 -3.79
C ILE A 323 8.59 -10.86 -3.77
N GLN A 324 7.88 -10.99 -4.89
CA GLN A 324 6.73 -11.87 -4.99
C GLN A 324 7.11 -13.35 -4.85
N THR A 325 8.30 -13.75 -5.31
CA THR A 325 8.82 -15.10 -5.05
C THR A 325 9.04 -15.34 -3.56
N VAL A 326 9.58 -14.35 -2.84
CA VAL A 326 9.72 -14.40 -1.38
C VAL A 326 8.35 -14.43 -0.69
N GLY A 327 7.36 -13.68 -1.18
CA GLY A 327 6.01 -13.69 -0.60
C GLY A 327 5.33 -15.06 -0.71
N ARG A 328 5.46 -15.74 -1.87
CA ARG A 328 4.99 -17.13 -2.04
C ARG A 328 5.70 -18.08 -1.08
N TYR A 329 7.01 -17.95 -0.94
CA TYR A 329 7.79 -18.70 0.05
C TYR A 329 7.29 -18.49 1.49
N MET A 330 6.94 -17.25 1.86
CA MET A 330 6.40 -16.94 3.19
C MET A 330 5.03 -17.60 3.42
N ILE A 331 4.15 -17.58 2.42
CA ILE A 331 2.85 -18.26 2.46
C ILE A 331 3.01 -19.76 2.71
N GLU A 332 3.93 -20.43 2.01
CA GLU A 332 4.19 -21.85 2.19
C GLU A 332 4.69 -22.18 3.61
N ILE A 333 5.46 -21.28 4.24
CA ILE A 333 5.86 -21.44 5.64
C ILE A 333 4.66 -21.38 6.58
N TRP A 334 3.78 -20.38 6.45
CA TRP A 334 2.63 -20.25 7.35
C TRP A 334 1.68 -21.45 7.24
N LYS A 335 1.46 -21.95 6.02
CA LYS A 335 0.70 -23.19 5.80
C LYS A 335 1.36 -24.37 6.54
N ALA A 336 2.68 -24.57 6.35
CA ALA A 336 3.40 -25.68 6.96
C ALA A 336 3.57 -25.55 8.49
N ALA A 337 3.53 -24.32 9.02
CA ALA A 337 3.57 -24.04 10.45
C ALA A 337 2.23 -24.35 11.16
N GLY A 338 1.18 -24.75 10.45
CA GLY A 338 -0.11 -25.06 11.05
C GLY A 338 -0.95 -23.82 11.39
N MET A 339 -0.81 -22.76 10.59
CA MET A 339 -1.75 -21.64 10.62
C MET A 339 -3.14 -22.12 10.21
N ASP A 340 -4.16 -21.75 10.98
CA ASP A 340 -5.55 -22.12 10.70
C ASP A 340 -6.07 -21.34 9.49
N LEU A 341 -6.08 -21.99 8.33
CA LEU A 341 -6.36 -21.35 7.06
C LEU A 341 -7.85 -21.02 6.86
N ASP A 342 -8.76 -21.62 7.63
CA ASP A 342 -10.21 -21.38 7.50
C ASP A 342 -10.60 -19.96 7.98
N GLY A 343 -9.76 -19.38 8.84
CA GLY A 343 -9.89 -18.02 9.35
C GLY A 343 -9.00 -16.97 8.67
N VAL A 344 -8.15 -17.37 7.71
CA VAL A 344 -7.09 -16.51 7.14
C VAL A 344 -7.32 -16.20 5.66
N GLU A 345 -7.08 -14.95 5.30
CA GLU A 345 -7.01 -14.49 3.91
C GLU A 345 -5.60 -13.92 3.62
N PHE A 346 -4.90 -14.48 2.63
CA PHE A 346 -3.63 -13.92 2.15
C PHE A 346 -3.91 -12.95 1.01
N LEU A 347 -3.51 -11.70 1.17
CA LEU A 347 -3.79 -10.61 0.23
C LEU A 347 -2.49 -9.97 -0.22
N TRP A 348 -2.31 -9.76 -1.52
CA TRP A 348 -1.15 -9.10 -2.10
C TRP A 348 -1.40 -7.61 -2.25
N SER A 349 -0.48 -6.78 -1.76
CA SER A 349 -0.69 -5.33 -1.76
C SER A 349 -0.83 -4.76 -3.16
N SER A 350 0.04 -5.18 -4.09
CA SER A 350 -0.03 -4.75 -5.48
C SER A 350 -1.34 -5.15 -6.15
N GLU A 351 -1.82 -6.38 -5.95
CA GLU A 351 -3.05 -6.86 -6.57
C GLU A 351 -4.28 -6.12 -6.03
N GLU A 352 -4.41 -6.03 -4.71
CA GLU A 352 -5.59 -5.46 -4.07
C GLU A 352 -5.68 -3.95 -4.29
N ILE A 353 -4.55 -3.24 -4.24
CA ILE A 353 -4.53 -1.80 -4.51
C ILE A 353 -4.89 -1.53 -5.97
N ASN A 354 -4.33 -2.28 -6.94
CA ASN A 354 -4.66 -2.06 -8.35
C ASN A 354 -6.13 -2.34 -8.67
N LYS A 355 -6.75 -3.36 -8.04
CA LYS A 355 -8.18 -3.67 -8.24
C LYS A 355 -9.11 -2.53 -7.81
N ARG A 356 -8.69 -1.70 -6.84
CA ARG A 356 -9.49 -0.62 -6.22
C ARG A 356 -8.65 0.64 -6.04
N ALA A 357 -7.97 1.04 -7.11
CA ALA A 357 -6.97 2.10 -7.08
C ALA A 357 -7.57 3.48 -6.72
N ASP A 358 -8.78 3.76 -7.19
CA ASP A 358 -9.53 4.98 -6.89
C ASP A 358 -9.84 5.09 -5.40
N GLU A 359 -10.31 4.01 -4.77
CA GLU A 359 -10.57 3.92 -3.32
C GLU A 359 -9.27 4.13 -2.53
N TYR A 360 -8.21 3.40 -2.89
CA TYR A 360 -6.97 3.37 -2.12
C TYR A 360 -6.19 4.68 -2.23
N TRP A 361 -5.94 5.17 -3.45
CA TRP A 361 -5.07 6.34 -3.63
C TRP A 361 -5.72 7.64 -3.18
N THR A 362 -7.05 7.75 -3.27
CA THR A 362 -7.78 8.89 -2.69
C THR A 362 -7.58 8.93 -1.17
N LEU A 363 -7.60 7.77 -0.51
CA LEU A 363 -7.35 7.66 0.92
C LEU A 363 -5.89 8.03 1.28
N VAL A 364 -4.90 7.52 0.53
CA VAL A 364 -3.49 7.87 0.71
C VAL A 364 -3.26 9.37 0.56
N MET A 365 -3.85 9.99 -0.46
CA MET A 365 -3.75 11.43 -0.70
C MET A 365 -4.42 12.24 0.41
N ASP A 366 -5.57 11.81 0.93
CA ASP A 366 -6.25 12.50 2.03
C ASP A 366 -5.43 12.44 3.33
N ILE A 367 -4.85 11.27 3.65
CA ILE A 367 -3.95 11.10 4.78
C ILE A 367 -2.72 12.00 4.63
N ALA A 368 -2.09 12.01 3.44
CA ALA A 368 -0.92 12.84 3.17
C ALA A 368 -1.22 14.33 3.31
N ARG A 369 -2.33 14.81 2.74
CA ARG A 369 -2.79 16.21 2.79
C ARG A 369 -3.00 16.73 4.21
N ARG A 370 -3.49 15.88 5.12
CA ARG A 370 -3.82 16.27 6.51
C ARG A 370 -2.62 16.22 7.44
N ASN A 371 -1.48 15.68 6.99
CA ASN A 371 -0.31 15.48 7.82
C ASN A 371 0.86 16.36 7.40
N LYS A 372 1.57 16.89 8.41
CA LYS A 372 2.85 17.55 8.19
C LYS A 372 3.90 16.50 7.84
N VAL A 373 4.83 16.81 6.93
CA VAL A 373 5.95 15.92 6.55
C VAL A 373 6.70 15.40 7.78
N LYS A 374 6.99 16.24 8.79
CA LYS A 374 7.65 15.85 10.05
C LYS A 374 6.90 14.74 10.81
N ARG A 375 5.56 14.71 10.77
CA ARG A 375 4.74 13.67 11.41
C ARG A 375 4.88 12.34 10.67
N ILE A 376 4.96 12.37 9.35
CA ILE A 376 5.15 11.20 8.49
C ILE A 376 6.58 10.66 8.62
N THR A 377 7.60 11.50 8.60
CA THR A 377 9.01 11.09 8.77
C THR A 377 9.24 10.37 10.10
N ARG A 378 8.59 10.80 11.19
CA ARG A 378 8.66 10.10 12.49
C ARG A 378 8.12 8.67 12.45
N CYS A 379 7.24 8.35 11.49
CA CYS A 379 6.75 6.99 11.27
C CYS A 379 7.74 6.13 10.47
N CYS A 380 8.82 6.66 9.91
CA CYS A 380 9.71 5.85 9.07
C CYS A 380 10.44 4.73 9.84
N THR A 381 10.46 4.76 11.17
CA THR A 381 10.94 3.65 12.00
C THR A 381 10.18 2.34 11.75
N ILE A 382 8.93 2.39 11.28
CA ILE A 382 8.12 1.20 10.96
C ILE A 382 8.75 0.35 9.84
N MET A 383 9.54 0.97 8.96
CA MET A 383 10.23 0.28 7.86
C MET A 383 11.72 0.03 8.17
N GLY A 384 12.12 0.19 9.44
CA GLY A 384 13.49 -0.02 9.92
C GLY A 384 14.48 1.09 9.56
N ARG A 385 13.99 2.28 9.23
CA ARG A 385 14.80 3.47 8.91
C ARG A 385 14.88 4.41 10.12
N ALA A 386 16.01 5.08 10.28
CA ALA A 386 16.18 6.07 11.35
C ALA A 386 15.51 7.40 10.97
N ASP A 387 15.08 8.17 11.98
CA ASP A 387 14.42 9.48 11.79
C ASP A 387 15.32 10.53 11.08
N ASN A 388 16.64 10.30 11.05
CA ASN A 388 17.66 11.19 10.49
C ASN A 388 18.34 10.63 9.21
N GLU A 389 17.88 9.51 8.68
CA GLU A 389 18.40 8.94 7.44
C GLU A 389 17.95 9.76 6.22
N GLU A 390 18.75 9.79 5.16
CA GLU A 390 18.34 10.41 3.90
C GLU A 390 17.29 9.52 3.21
N LEU A 391 16.03 9.97 3.23
CA LEU A 391 14.90 9.21 2.72
C LEU A 391 14.62 9.51 1.25
N THR A 392 14.18 8.50 0.52
CA THR A 392 13.55 8.65 -0.80
C THR A 392 12.12 9.17 -0.65
N ALA A 393 11.56 9.76 -1.71
CA ALA A 393 10.15 10.17 -1.70
C ALA A 393 9.22 8.96 -1.44
N ALA A 394 9.57 7.77 -1.97
CA ALA A 394 8.87 6.52 -1.71
C ALA A 394 8.75 6.20 -0.21
N GLN A 395 9.83 6.41 0.56
CA GLN A 395 9.85 6.16 2.00
C GLN A 395 9.06 7.19 2.81
N ILE A 396 8.77 8.36 2.23
CA ILE A 396 7.83 9.33 2.82
C ILE A 396 6.38 8.92 2.52
N PHE A 397 6.09 8.34 1.35
CA PHE A 397 4.76 7.83 1.03
C PHE A 397 4.39 6.55 1.79
N TYR A 398 5.38 5.71 2.11
CA TYR A 398 5.17 4.41 2.75
C TYR A 398 4.27 4.50 4.01
N PRO A 399 4.51 5.38 5.01
CA PRO A 399 3.62 5.45 6.17
C PRO A 399 2.20 5.92 5.85
N CYS A 400 2.02 6.76 4.83
CA CYS A 400 0.67 7.16 4.38
C CYS A 400 -0.07 5.95 3.77
N MET A 401 0.64 5.14 2.99
CA MET A 401 0.11 3.89 2.42
C MET A 401 -0.25 2.88 3.50
N GLN A 402 0.63 2.63 4.46
CA GLN A 402 0.34 1.68 5.55
C GLN A 402 -0.80 2.17 6.47
N CYS A 403 -0.95 3.49 6.63
CA CYS A 403 -2.11 4.07 7.32
C CYS A 403 -3.40 3.83 6.52
N ALA A 404 -3.35 3.97 5.18
CA ALA A 404 -4.47 3.70 4.29
C ALA A 404 -4.91 2.23 4.33
N ASP A 405 -3.96 1.29 4.39
CA ASP A 405 -4.23 -0.16 4.48
C ASP A 405 -5.22 -0.50 5.59
N ILE A 406 -5.10 0.14 6.76
CA ILE A 406 -5.97 -0.13 7.93
C ILE A 406 -7.45 0.06 7.57
N PHE A 407 -7.76 1.11 6.83
CA PHE A 407 -9.15 1.41 6.43
C PHE A 407 -9.56 0.64 5.17
N PHE A 408 -8.64 0.50 4.22
CA PHE A 408 -8.86 -0.21 2.96
C PHE A 408 -9.14 -1.70 3.17
N LEU A 409 -8.43 -2.33 4.11
CA LEU A 409 -8.65 -3.71 4.54
C LEU A 409 -9.84 -3.85 5.48
N LYS A 410 -10.42 -2.73 5.94
CA LYS A 410 -11.50 -2.66 6.92
C LYS A 410 -11.13 -3.36 8.23
N ALA A 411 -9.88 -3.21 8.66
CA ALA A 411 -9.39 -3.82 9.89
C ALA A 411 -10.09 -3.18 11.11
N ASP A 412 -10.60 -4.04 11.98
CA ASP A 412 -11.09 -3.66 13.31
C ASP A 412 -9.94 -3.70 14.33
N ILE A 413 -8.99 -4.62 14.15
CA ILE A 413 -7.82 -4.82 15.02
C ILE A 413 -6.52 -4.81 14.19
N CYS A 414 -5.63 -3.85 14.45
CA CYS A 414 -4.27 -3.83 13.94
C CYS A 414 -3.39 -4.72 14.84
N GLN A 415 -3.07 -5.95 14.40
CA GLN A 415 -2.28 -6.93 15.17
C GLN A 415 -0.84 -7.00 14.65
N LEU A 416 -0.11 -5.89 14.79
CA LEU A 416 1.28 -5.75 14.32
C LEU A 416 2.26 -5.74 15.51
N GLY A 417 3.57 -5.71 15.24
CA GLY A 417 4.59 -5.61 16.29
C GLY A 417 4.61 -4.23 16.94
N MET A 418 5.19 -4.12 18.14
CA MET A 418 5.36 -2.83 18.84
C MET A 418 6.10 -1.77 17.99
N ASP A 419 6.96 -2.19 17.08
CA ASP A 419 7.67 -1.31 16.15
C ASP A 419 6.75 -0.62 15.11
N GLN A 420 5.55 -1.15 14.87
CA GLN A 420 4.54 -0.59 13.97
C GLN A 420 3.59 0.41 14.67
N ARG A 421 3.73 0.61 15.99
CA ARG A 421 2.82 1.42 16.80
C ARG A 421 2.61 2.84 16.26
N LYS A 422 3.66 3.50 15.76
CA LYS A 422 3.57 4.92 15.33
C LYS A 422 2.60 5.15 14.16
N VAL A 423 2.53 4.22 13.20
CA VAL A 423 1.57 4.33 12.07
C VAL A 423 0.16 3.91 12.49
N ASN A 424 0.04 2.95 13.41
CA ASN A 424 -1.26 2.60 13.99
C ASN A 424 -1.86 3.78 14.77
N MET A 425 -1.03 4.54 15.50
CA MET A 425 -1.44 5.80 16.14
C MET A 425 -1.81 6.88 15.11
N LEU A 426 -1.07 6.98 14.00
CA LEU A 426 -1.42 7.88 12.89
C LEU A 426 -2.82 7.59 12.35
N ALA A 427 -3.22 6.31 12.24
CA ALA A 427 -4.57 5.94 11.82
C ALA A 427 -5.64 6.36 12.84
N ARG A 428 -5.36 6.28 14.15
CA ARG A 428 -6.28 6.77 15.18
C ARG A 428 -6.41 8.30 15.17
N GLU A 429 -5.31 9.02 14.96
CA GLU A 429 -5.29 10.49 14.76
C GLU A 429 -6.11 10.87 13.52
N TYR A 430 -5.91 10.15 12.41
CA TYR A 430 -6.67 10.38 11.18
C TYR A 430 -8.18 10.16 11.38
N CYS A 431 -8.59 9.19 12.21
CA CYS A 431 -10.01 9.03 12.57
C CYS A 431 -10.60 10.27 13.24
N ASP A 432 -9.83 10.98 14.07
CA ASP A 432 -10.28 12.23 14.69
C ASP A 432 -10.49 13.33 13.65
N ASP A 433 -9.56 13.46 12.70
CA ASP A 433 -9.63 14.47 11.62
C ASP A 433 -10.83 14.27 10.69
N ILE A 434 -11.21 13.01 10.42
CA ILE A 434 -12.38 12.66 9.60
C ILE A 434 -13.65 12.42 10.43
N LYS A 435 -13.58 12.62 11.75
CA LYS A 435 -14.68 12.42 12.70
C LYS A 435 -15.29 11.01 12.65
N ARG A 436 -14.45 10.00 12.40
CA ARG A 436 -14.84 8.59 12.42
C ARG A 436 -14.91 8.10 13.87
N LYS A 437 -16.11 7.73 14.31
CA LYS A 437 -16.39 7.28 15.69
C LYS A 437 -15.65 5.98 16.05
N HIS A 438 -15.65 5.00 15.15
CA HIS A 438 -15.04 3.69 15.40
C HIS A 438 -13.61 3.68 14.90
N LYS A 439 -12.68 3.81 15.85
CA LYS A 439 -11.23 3.73 15.63
C LYS A 439 -10.77 2.27 15.60
N PRO A 440 -9.71 1.94 14.84
CA PRO A 440 -9.10 0.62 14.91
C PRO A 440 -8.47 0.40 16.29
N ILE A 441 -8.67 -0.80 16.84
CA ILE A 441 -7.95 -1.23 18.05
C ILE A 441 -6.53 -1.60 17.65
N ILE A 442 -5.56 -1.14 18.41
CA ILE A 442 -4.15 -1.50 18.22
C ILE A 442 -3.82 -2.58 19.24
N LEU A 443 -3.50 -3.79 18.78
CA LEU A 443 -3.13 -4.92 19.63
C LEU A 443 -1.69 -5.34 19.29
N SER A 444 -0.74 -4.57 19.81
CA SER A 444 0.68 -4.68 19.48
C SER A 444 1.31 -5.85 20.20
N HIS A 445 1.97 -6.78 19.48
CA HIS A 445 2.64 -7.93 20.10
C HIS A 445 4.10 -7.66 20.44
N HIS A 446 4.62 -8.47 21.36
CA HIS A 446 5.98 -8.41 21.84
C HIS A 446 7.04 -8.66 20.75
N MET A 447 8.12 -7.89 20.80
CA MET A 447 9.25 -8.03 19.87
C MET A 447 10.20 -9.11 20.38
N LEU A 448 10.20 -10.28 19.73
CA LEU A 448 11.09 -11.36 20.15
C LEU A 448 12.57 -10.98 19.94
N PRO A 449 13.42 -11.09 20.98
CA PRO A 449 14.79 -10.61 20.92
C PRO A 449 15.71 -11.49 20.05
N GLY A 450 16.84 -10.91 19.65
CA GLY A 450 17.94 -11.66 19.06
C GLY A 450 18.70 -12.45 20.12
N PHE A 451 19.47 -13.46 19.70
CA PHE A 451 20.23 -14.30 20.63
C PHE A 451 21.49 -13.65 21.23
N LYS A 452 21.91 -12.46 20.77
CA LYS A 452 23.06 -11.77 21.37
C LYS A 452 22.59 -10.83 22.49
N GLU A 453 23.46 -10.60 23.46
CA GLU A 453 23.20 -9.66 24.56
C GLU A 453 22.87 -8.26 24.01
N GLY A 454 21.83 -7.63 24.58
CA GLY A 454 21.38 -6.28 24.18
C GLY A 454 20.67 -6.20 22.83
N GLN A 455 20.43 -7.31 22.13
CA GLN A 455 19.63 -7.30 20.89
C GLN A 455 18.13 -7.43 21.19
N GLU A 456 17.49 -6.29 21.41
CA GLU A 456 16.04 -6.19 21.70
C GLU A 456 15.15 -6.74 20.57
N LYS A 457 15.67 -6.85 19.33
CA LYS A 457 14.92 -7.35 18.18
C LYS A 457 15.81 -8.24 17.30
N MET A 458 15.27 -9.36 16.82
CA MET A 458 15.91 -10.15 15.77
C MET A 458 16.15 -9.33 14.51
N SER A 459 17.35 -9.47 13.92
CA SER A 459 17.69 -8.82 12.67
C SER A 459 17.99 -9.83 11.57
N LYS A 460 17.51 -9.56 10.35
CA LYS A 460 17.89 -10.32 9.15
C LYS A 460 19.35 -10.08 8.75
N SER A 461 19.96 -8.98 9.17
CA SER A 461 21.35 -8.63 8.86
C SER A 461 22.39 -9.44 9.64
N ASP A 462 21.98 -10.07 10.75
CA ASP A 462 22.82 -10.95 11.56
C ASP A 462 22.23 -12.36 11.59
N PRO A 463 22.58 -13.23 10.63
CA PRO A 463 22.02 -14.58 10.54
C PRO A 463 22.29 -15.46 11.77
N SER A 464 23.25 -15.08 12.62
CA SER A 464 23.58 -15.80 13.86
C SER A 464 22.65 -15.45 15.03
N SER A 465 21.97 -14.30 14.98
CA SER A 465 21.10 -13.83 16.05
C SER A 465 19.64 -14.24 15.93
N ALA A 466 19.24 -14.80 14.79
CA ALA A 466 17.87 -15.23 14.52
C ALA A 466 17.80 -16.69 14.08
N ILE A 467 16.77 -17.42 14.50
CA ILE A 467 16.41 -18.72 13.92
C ILE A 467 15.54 -18.47 12.70
N PHE A 468 15.92 -19.04 11.56
CA PHE A 468 15.07 -19.07 10.37
C PHE A 468 14.19 -20.30 10.36
N MET A 469 13.02 -20.18 9.74
CA MET A 469 11.95 -21.18 9.77
C MET A 469 12.35 -22.54 9.19
N GLU A 470 13.39 -22.56 8.36
CA GLU A 470 13.91 -23.71 7.66
C GLU A 470 15.40 -23.98 7.94
N ASP A 471 15.94 -23.40 9.03
CA ASP A 471 17.24 -23.83 9.56
C ASP A 471 17.18 -25.33 9.91
N ASP A 472 18.24 -26.06 9.58
CA ASP A 472 18.36 -27.45 9.97
C ASP A 472 18.63 -27.61 11.48
N GLU A 473 18.56 -28.84 11.96
CA GLU A 473 18.71 -29.12 13.39
C GLU A 473 20.07 -28.71 13.95
N ALA A 474 21.14 -28.89 13.17
CA ALA A 474 22.48 -28.51 13.58
C ALA A 474 22.62 -26.99 13.69
N GLN A 475 22.01 -26.25 12.76
CA GLN A 475 21.97 -24.78 12.78
C GLN A 475 21.20 -24.25 13.99
N VAL A 476 20.00 -24.79 14.28
CA VAL A 476 19.22 -24.43 15.47
C VAL A 476 20.00 -24.69 16.76
N ASN A 477 20.58 -25.89 16.87
CA ASN A 477 21.38 -26.29 18.03
C ASN A 477 22.59 -25.37 18.23
N LEU A 478 23.29 -25.00 17.15
CA LEU A 478 24.44 -24.11 17.21
C LEU A 478 24.05 -22.70 17.68
N LYS A 479 22.99 -22.13 17.11
CA LYS A 479 22.52 -20.77 17.46
C LYS A 479 22.09 -20.68 18.91
N ILE A 480 21.30 -21.65 19.40
CA ILE A 480 20.85 -21.68 20.80
C ILE A 480 22.02 -21.94 21.75
N LYS A 481 22.98 -22.78 21.36
CA LYS A 481 24.20 -23.00 22.14
C LYS A 481 24.96 -21.68 22.36
N GLN A 482 25.04 -20.85 21.31
CA GLN A 482 25.73 -19.55 21.33
C GLN A 482 24.91 -18.40 21.93
N ALA A 483 23.61 -18.60 22.17
CA ALA A 483 22.73 -17.55 22.67
C ALA A 483 23.16 -17.02 24.05
N PHE A 484 22.94 -15.73 24.29
CA PHE A 484 23.06 -15.13 25.59
C PHE A 484 22.06 -15.77 26.55
N CYS A 485 22.55 -16.35 27.64
CA CYS A 485 21.73 -17.01 28.66
C CYS A 485 22.51 -17.03 29.99
N PRO A 486 22.68 -15.86 30.62
CA PRO A 486 23.41 -15.75 31.88
C PRO A 486 22.72 -16.55 32.99
N SER A 487 23.50 -17.23 33.84
CA SER A 487 22.97 -17.95 35.00
C SER A 487 22.26 -16.99 35.95
N ASN A 488 21.11 -17.42 36.51
CA ASN A 488 20.34 -16.68 37.52
C ASN A 488 19.76 -15.33 37.09
N ILE A 489 20.00 -14.87 35.85
CA ILE A 489 19.49 -13.60 35.33
C ILE A 489 18.35 -13.89 34.35
N VAL A 490 17.15 -13.46 34.74
CA VAL A 490 15.91 -13.68 33.98
C VAL A 490 15.65 -12.54 32.99
N GLU A 491 15.85 -11.31 33.43
CA GLU A 491 15.61 -10.11 32.62
C GLU A 491 16.57 -10.05 31.42
N GLY A 492 16.03 -9.76 30.24
CA GLY A 492 16.80 -9.67 29.00
C GLY A 492 17.38 -11.00 28.50
N ASN A 493 16.91 -12.15 29.03
CA ASN A 493 17.41 -13.47 28.65
C ASN A 493 16.63 -14.05 27.44
N PRO A 494 17.20 -14.04 26.22
CA PRO A 494 16.47 -14.43 25.02
C PRO A 494 16.05 -15.90 25.03
N CYS A 495 16.77 -16.80 25.71
CA CYS A 495 16.32 -18.19 25.83
C CYS A 495 15.00 -18.30 26.60
N LEU A 496 14.84 -17.54 27.68
CA LEU A 496 13.61 -17.56 28.48
C LEU A 496 12.45 -16.89 27.74
N GLU A 497 12.72 -15.84 26.97
CA GLU A 497 11.76 -15.18 26.09
C GLU A 497 11.20 -16.16 25.03
N TYR A 498 12.06 -16.98 24.42
CA TYR A 498 11.62 -17.98 23.45
C TYR A 498 10.78 -19.08 24.12
N ILE A 499 11.13 -19.47 25.35
CA ILE A 499 10.32 -20.43 26.10
C ILE A 499 8.93 -19.83 26.39
N LYS A 500 8.87 -18.57 26.84
CA LYS A 500 7.63 -17.85 27.16
C LYS A 500 6.71 -17.65 25.96
N TYR A 501 7.25 -17.19 24.83
CA TYR A 501 6.43 -16.74 23.69
C TYR A 501 6.29 -17.79 22.57
N ILE A 502 7.10 -18.84 22.58
CA ILE A 502 7.02 -19.91 21.58
C ILE A 502 6.69 -21.24 22.25
N VAL A 503 7.54 -21.72 23.16
CA VAL A 503 7.46 -23.10 23.64
C VAL A 503 6.22 -23.34 24.50
N PHE A 504 5.94 -22.48 25.48
CA PHE A 504 4.73 -22.58 26.30
C PHE A 504 3.44 -22.43 25.50
N PRO A 505 3.28 -21.41 24.63
CA PRO A 505 2.07 -21.30 23.81
C PRO A 505 1.87 -22.45 22.81
N TRP A 506 2.95 -23.17 22.45
CA TRP A 506 2.90 -24.28 21.50
C TRP A 506 2.64 -25.64 22.17
N PHE A 507 3.32 -25.95 23.27
CA PHE A 507 3.25 -27.26 23.93
C PHE A 507 2.53 -27.24 25.29
N GLU A 508 2.21 -26.06 25.82
CA GLU A 508 1.65 -25.84 27.18
C GLU A 508 2.58 -26.30 28.32
N ARG A 509 3.80 -26.73 28.00
CA ARG A 509 4.80 -27.20 28.96
C ARG A 509 6.22 -27.06 28.40
N PHE A 510 7.20 -27.09 29.29
CA PHE A 510 8.61 -27.15 28.94
C PHE A 510 9.32 -28.29 29.67
N GLU A 511 9.92 -29.22 28.92
CA GLU A 511 10.59 -30.40 29.47
C GLU A 511 12.11 -30.23 29.46
N VAL A 512 12.73 -30.27 30.64
CA VAL A 512 14.18 -30.24 30.80
C VAL A 512 14.67 -31.62 31.22
N VAL A 513 15.33 -32.32 30.28
CA VAL A 513 15.93 -33.63 30.53
C VAL A 513 17.33 -33.45 31.09
N ARG A 514 17.56 -33.92 32.32
CA ARG A 514 18.87 -33.84 33.00
C ARG A 514 19.46 -35.25 33.16
N LYS A 515 20.78 -35.35 33.05
CA LYS A 515 21.51 -36.57 33.43
C LYS A 515 21.45 -36.71 34.96
N GLU A 516 21.33 -37.93 35.48
CA GLU A 516 21.14 -38.20 36.93
C GLU A 516 22.12 -37.44 37.86
N LYS A 517 23.35 -37.16 37.40
CA LYS A 517 24.37 -36.39 38.14
C LYS A 517 24.05 -34.89 38.33
N ASN A 518 23.15 -34.32 37.54
CA ASN A 518 22.76 -32.90 37.55
C ASN A 518 21.31 -32.69 38.05
N GLY A 519 20.68 -33.73 38.62
CA GLY A 519 19.29 -33.72 39.08
C GLY A 519 18.35 -34.54 38.19
N CYS A 520 17.08 -34.67 38.63
CA CYS A 520 16.03 -35.36 37.86
C CYS A 520 15.51 -34.48 36.72
N SER A 521 15.10 -35.10 35.62
CA SER A 521 14.33 -34.43 34.55
C SER A 521 13.10 -33.76 35.16
N LYS A 522 12.81 -32.52 34.75
CA LYS A 522 11.71 -31.72 35.29
C LYS A 522 10.87 -31.16 34.15
N THR A 523 9.55 -31.21 34.33
CA THR A 523 8.59 -30.58 33.43
C THR A 523 8.03 -29.34 34.11
N PHE A 524 8.11 -28.21 33.44
CA PHE A 524 7.54 -26.93 33.87
C PHE A 524 6.21 -26.73 33.16
N LEU A 525 5.16 -26.40 33.92
CA LEU A 525 3.81 -26.15 33.40
C LEU A 525 3.49 -24.64 33.33
N SER A 526 4.33 -23.80 33.94
CA SER A 526 4.20 -22.35 33.89
C SER A 526 5.57 -21.67 33.76
N MET A 527 5.58 -20.45 33.23
CA MET A 527 6.78 -19.61 33.24
C MET A 527 7.23 -19.25 34.65
N ASP A 528 6.31 -19.09 35.59
CA ASP A 528 6.62 -18.71 36.98
C ASP A 528 7.43 -19.80 37.70
N ASP A 529 7.07 -21.07 37.49
CA ASP A 529 7.84 -22.22 38.02
C ASP A 529 9.26 -22.25 37.42
N LEU A 530 9.38 -21.97 36.13
CA LEU A 530 10.66 -21.96 35.42
C LEU A 530 11.55 -20.81 35.89
N ILE A 531 10.99 -19.60 36.01
CA ILE A 531 11.67 -18.40 36.47
C ILE A 531 12.17 -18.60 37.91
N THR A 532 11.35 -19.19 38.78
CA THR A 532 11.72 -19.47 40.18
C THR A 532 12.95 -20.39 40.26
N ASP A 533 12.93 -21.50 39.52
CA ASP A 533 14.06 -22.44 39.46
C ASP A 533 15.30 -21.82 38.81
N TYR A 534 15.13 -21.01 37.76
CA TYR A 534 16.24 -20.38 37.05
C TYR A 534 16.92 -19.29 37.89
N ALA A 535 16.13 -18.41 38.51
CA ALA A 535 16.62 -17.33 39.37
C ALA A 535 17.32 -17.87 40.63
N SER A 536 16.79 -18.93 41.24
CA SER A 536 17.42 -19.60 42.40
C SER A 536 18.68 -20.40 42.06
N GLY A 537 18.91 -20.72 40.77
CA GLY A 537 20.04 -21.53 40.30
C GLY A 537 19.79 -23.03 40.34
N ALA A 538 18.57 -23.45 40.70
CA ALA A 538 18.14 -24.86 40.62
C ALA A 538 18.04 -25.38 39.17
N LEU A 539 17.91 -24.46 38.20
CA LEU A 539 17.95 -24.73 36.77
C LEU A 539 19.10 -23.97 36.11
N HIS A 540 20.06 -24.70 35.53
CA HIS A 540 21.26 -24.12 34.94
C HIS A 540 21.08 -23.86 33.43
N PRO A 541 21.68 -22.80 32.84
CA PRO A 541 21.60 -22.52 31.39
C PRO A 541 22.04 -23.69 30.50
N ALA A 542 22.98 -24.51 30.99
CA ALA A 542 23.49 -25.69 30.28
C ALA A 542 22.42 -26.81 30.10
N ASP A 543 21.37 -26.80 30.92
CA ASP A 543 20.23 -27.71 30.79
C ASP A 543 19.08 -27.04 29.99
N VAL A 544 18.88 -25.73 30.17
CA VAL A 544 17.86 -24.94 29.45
C VAL A 544 18.11 -24.92 27.95
N LYS A 545 19.35 -24.64 27.53
CA LYS A 545 19.68 -24.48 26.10
C LYS A 545 19.41 -25.76 25.27
N PRO A 546 19.85 -26.96 25.68
CA PRO A 546 19.52 -28.19 24.97
C PRO A 546 18.03 -28.49 24.94
N ALA A 547 17.31 -28.25 26.05
CA ALA A 547 15.86 -28.45 26.11
C ALA A 547 15.11 -27.50 25.17
N LEU A 548 15.50 -26.22 25.15
CA LEU A 548 14.97 -25.23 24.21
C LEU A 548 15.26 -25.63 22.76
N ALA A 549 16.49 -26.04 22.46
CA ALA A 549 16.86 -26.45 21.11
C ALA A 549 16.05 -27.66 20.63
N LYS A 550 15.83 -28.65 21.50
CA LYS A 550 14.94 -29.78 21.20
C LYS A 550 13.52 -29.31 20.88
N ALA A 551 12.93 -28.48 21.75
CA ALA A 551 11.57 -27.97 21.56
C ALA A 551 11.42 -27.18 20.25
N ILE A 552 12.34 -26.25 19.96
CA ILE A 552 12.31 -25.47 18.71
C ILE A 552 12.47 -26.38 17.49
N ASN A 553 13.32 -27.40 17.57
CA ASN A 553 13.46 -28.38 16.50
C ASN A 553 12.16 -29.13 16.23
N GLU A 554 11.47 -29.61 17.27
CA GLU A 554 10.18 -30.27 17.13
C GLU A 554 9.13 -29.35 16.48
N ILE A 555 9.10 -28.07 16.88
CA ILE A 555 8.21 -27.04 16.31
C ILE A 555 8.50 -26.79 14.83
N LEU A 556 9.77 -26.70 14.43
CA LEU A 556 10.16 -26.43 13.04
C LEU A 556 10.14 -27.68 12.14
N LYS A 557 9.93 -28.88 12.69
CA LYS A 557 9.94 -30.13 11.93
C LYS A 557 8.92 -30.14 10.79
N PRO A 558 7.63 -29.75 10.97
CA PRO A 558 6.65 -29.75 9.89
C PRO A 558 7.04 -28.84 8.72
N VAL A 559 7.64 -27.68 9.01
CA VAL A 559 8.15 -26.76 7.99
C VAL A 559 9.29 -27.40 7.21
N ARG A 560 10.28 -27.98 7.90
CA ARG A 560 11.38 -28.69 7.24
C ARG A 560 10.89 -29.85 6.37
N ASP A 561 9.94 -30.63 6.86
CA ASP A 561 9.35 -31.75 6.12
C ASP A 561 8.64 -31.26 4.84
N HIS A 562 7.87 -30.16 4.92
CA HIS A 562 7.20 -29.55 3.76
C HIS A 562 8.20 -29.14 2.67
N PHE A 563 9.25 -28.42 3.03
CA PHE A 563 10.28 -27.97 2.07
C PHE A 563 11.19 -29.10 1.55
N ASN A 564 11.19 -30.26 2.20
CA ASN A 564 11.90 -31.45 1.70
C ASN A 564 11.05 -32.32 0.78
N THR A 565 9.73 -32.35 0.99
CA THR A 565 8.80 -33.26 0.29
C THR A 565 8.07 -32.58 -0.88
N SER A 566 7.70 -31.30 -0.75
CA SER A 566 7.10 -30.53 -1.84
C SER A 566 8.18 -30.01 -2.80
N LYS A 567 8.15 -30.47 -4.05
CA LYS A 567 9.08 -30.01 -5.11
C LYS A 567 8.98 -28.50 -5.34
N GLU A 568 7.76 -27.97 -5.30
CA GLU A 568 7.51 -26.53 -5.50
C GLU A 568 8.10 -25.71 -4.34
N ALA A 569 7.77 -26.08 -3.09
CA ALA A 569 8.30 -25.40 -1.92
C ALA A 569 9.83 -25.46 -1.88
N LYS A 570 10.41 -26.63 -2.18
CA LYS A 570 11.87 -26.83 -2.26
C LYS A 570 12.53 -25.90 -3.28
N ASN A 571 11.92 -25.75 -4.46
CA ASN A 571 12.41 -24.85 -5.49
C ASN A 571 12.32 -23.39 -5.04
N LEU A 572 11.20 -22.97 -4.44
CA LEU A 572 11.05 -21.63 -3.87
C LEU A 572 12.15 -21.34 -2.84
N LEU A 573 12.40 -22.26 -1.90
CA LEU A 573 13.44 -22.10 -0.90
C LEU A 573 14.83 -21.96 -1.52
N ASN A 574 15.18 -22.83 -2.47
CA ASN A 574 16.48 -22.76 -3.15
C ASN A 574 16.67 -21.42 -3.84
N THR A 575 15.64 -20.93 -4.54
CA THR A 575 15.64 -19.62 -5.20
C THR A 575 15.80 -18.49 -4.19
N VAL A 576 15.04 -18.49 -3.08
CA VAL A 576 15.14 -17.45 -2.03
C VAL A 576 16.52 -17.44 -1.37
N LYS A 577 17.14 -18.61 -1.15
CA LYS A 577 18.51 -18.71 -0.61
C LYS A 577 19.58 -18.12 -1.54
N MET A 578 19.33 -18.05 -2.84
CA MET A 578 20.24 -17.44 -3.82
C MET A 578 20.13 -15.92 -3.86
N TYR A 579 19.03 -15.33 -3.37
CA TYR A 579 18.85 -13.89 -3.37
C TYR A 579 19.74 -13.23 -2.31
N ARG A 580 20.41 -12.14 -2.70
CA ARG A 580 21.11 -11.27 -1.75
C ARG A 580 20.10 -10.39 -1.04
N VAL A 581 20.07 -10.45 0.28
CA VAL A 581 19.26 -9.54 1.10
C VAL A 581 19.86 -8.14 0.99
N SER A 582 19.13 -7.19 0.41
CA SER A 582 19.48 -5.76 0.46
C SER A 582 18.97 -5.17 1.78
N ASN A 583 19.84 -4.43 2.47
CA ASN A 583 19.49 -3.74 3.72
C ASN A 583 18.66 -2.47 3.44
#